data_AF-A0A7W0V267-F1
#
_entry.id   AF-A0A7W0V267-F1
#
_cell.length_a   1.000
_cell.length_b   1.000
_cell.length_c   1.000
_cell.angle_alpha   90.00
_cell.angle_beta   90.00
_cell.angle_gamma   90.00
#
_symmetry.space_group_name_H-M   'P 1'
#
loop_
_entity.id
_entity.type
_entity.pdbx_description
1 polymer ?
#
loop_
_entity_poly.entity_id
_entity_poly.type
_entity_poly.pdbx_seq_one_letter_code
_entity_poly.pdbx_strand_id
1 'polypeptide(L)'
;MDNRYYPGVEVDVPQVMAELRRLFDDDDYEVQTMQVSSTAVLQARKSNTLRDLTGLSAALTIKITPEHGGTRVEMGMQKWFDKAAVAAVAVFFSAGLLLALPALGAYWQYRVTEDAWKIIEDHIAHRAGGYVPPMPGRCGTCGAAAGADSAYCSTCGADLQVGRTCDSCGNVQRDPSARFCNRCGKPLGG
;
A
#
# COMPACT_ATOMS: atom_id res chain seq x y z
N MET A 1 3.83 9.75 0.15
CA MET A 1 2.80 8.75 0.46
C MET A 1 3.10 7.52 -0.39
N ASP A 2 3.05 6.35 0.21
CA ASP A 2 3.03 5.07 -0.49
C ASP A 2 1.63 4.89 -1.11
N ASN A 3 1.53 4.32 -2.31
CA ASN A 3 0.30 4.20 -3.09
C ASN A 3 0.22 2.79 -3.67
N ARG A 4 -0.80 2.03 -3.27
CA ARG A 4 -1.06 0.66 -3.72
C ARG A 4 -2.43 0.56 -4.35
N TYR A 5 -2.49 -0.08 -5.51
CA TYR A 5 -3.75 -0.37 -6.20
C TYR A 5 -4.03 -1.86 -6.14
N TYR A 6 -5.25 -2.21 -5.72
CA TYR A 6 -5.72 -3.58 -5.54
C TYR A 6 -6.76 -3.91 -6.61
N PRO A 7 -6.36 -4.53 -7.74
CA PRO A 7 -7.27 -4.85 -8.83
C PRO A 7 -8.25 -5.97 -8.45
N GLY A 8 -9.49 -5.86 -8.89
CA GLY A 8 -10.53 -6.88 -8.70
C GLY A 8 -11.08 -6.99 -7.28
N VAL A 9 -10.64 -6.12 -6.36
CA VAL A 9 -11.11 -6.11 -4.97
C VAL A 9 -11.84 -4.81 -4.68
N GLU A 10 -13.14 -4.92 -4.45
CA GLU A 10 -13.95 -3.86 -3.87
C GLU A 10 -13.89 -3.97 -2.35
N VAL A 11 -13.12 -3.07 -1.74
CA VAL A 11 -12.95 -3.04 -0.29
C VAL A 11 -14.23 -2.56 0.38
N ASP A 12 -14.60 -3.20 1.49
CA ASP A 12 -15.65 -2.72 2.38
C ASP A 12 -15.11 -1.53 3.19
N VAL A 13 -15.18 -0.35 2.57
CA VAL A 13 -14.59 0.88 3.12
C VAL A 13 -15.07 1.16 4.54
N PRO A 14 -16.38 1.06 4.88
CA PRO A 14 -16.83 1.21 6.27
C PRO A 14 -16.15 0.25 7.25
N GLN A 15 -16.03 -1.03 6.89
CA GLN A 15 -15.44 -2.03 7.77
C GLN A 15 -13.92 -1.79 7.95
N VAL A 16 -13.18 -1.58 6.86
CA VAL A 16 -11.73 -1.28 6.93
C VAL A 16 -11.48 -0.02 7.75
N MET A 17 -12.28 1.03 7.57
CA MET A 17 -12.13 2.27 8.33
C MET A 17 -12.39 2.07 9.83
N ALA A 18 -13.32 1.19 10.20
CA ALA A 18 -13.56 0.82 11.59
C ALA A 18 -12.39 0.01 12.19
N GLU A 19 -11.83 -0.93 11.43
CA GLU A 19 -10.66 -1.72 11.83
C GLU A 19 -9.40 -0.84 11.98
N LEU A 20 -9.16 0.05 11.02
CA LEU A 20 -8.06 1.01 11.08
C LEU A 20 -8.20 1.98 12.25
N ARG A 21 -9.43 2.38 12.61
CA ARG A 21 -9.64 3.24 13.78
C ARG A 21 -9.21 2.56 15.08
N ARG A 22 -9.45 1.26 15.21
CA ARG A 22 -9.04 0.47 16.39
C ARG A 22 -7.53 0.43 16.61
N LEU A 23 -6.74 0.55 15.55
CA LEU A 23 -5.27 0.67 15.66
C LEU A 23 -4.86 1.90 16.50
N PHE A 24 -5.73 2.91 16.58
CA PHE A 24 -5.49 4.18 17.23
C PHE A 24 -6.44 4.42 18.42
N ASP A 25 -7.07 3.38 18.98
CA ASP A 25 -8.01 3.53 20.10
C ASP A 25 -7.32 3.92 21.43
N ASP A 26 -5.99 3.99 21.48
CA ASP A 26 -5.25 4.50 22.63
C ASP A 26 -5.50 6.02 22.84
N ASP A 27 -5.61 6.47 24.10
CA ASP A 27 -5.84 7.88 24.50
C ASP A 27 -4.79 8.88 23.98
N ASP A 28 -3.67 8.34 23.50
CA ASP A 28 -2.56 9.06 22.92
C ASP A 28 -2.81 9.47 21.46
N TYR A 29 -3.91 9.09 20.80
CA TYR A 29 -4.19 9.45 19.40
C TYR A 29 -5.43 10.31 19.21
N GLU A 30 -5.29 11.32 18.35
CA GLU A 30 -6.42 11.99 17.75
C GLU A 30 -6.65 11.41 16.35
N VAL A 31 -7.84 10.85 16.13
CA VAL A 31 -8.26 10.25 14.87
C VAL A 31 -9.39 11.06 14.25
N GLN A 32 -9.28 11.33 12.96
CA GLN A 32 -10.33 11.96 12.16
C GLN A 32 -10.60 11.14 10.92
N THR A 33 -11.88 10.99 10.58
CA THR A 33 -12.33 10.32 9.36
C THR A 33 -13.14 11.31 8.54
N MET A 34 -12.88 11.39 7.24
CA MET A 34 -13.59 12.26 6.33
C MET A 34 -13.83 11.56 5.00
N GLN A 35 -14.96 11.87 4.36
CA GLN A 35 -15.29 11.36 3.04
C GLN A 35 -15.18 12.52 2.05
N VAL A 36 -14.35 12.36 1.02
CA VAL A 36 -14.16 13.34 -0.04
C VAL A 36 -14.53 12.67 -1.36
N SER A 37 -15.72 13.00 -1.88
CA SER A 37 -16.29 12.30 -3.04
C SER A 37 -16.39 10.78 -2.77
N SER A 38 -15.74 9.94 -3.58
CA SER A 38 -15.66 8.50 -3.36
C SER A 38 -14.53 8.07 -2.43
N THR A 39 -13.57 8.95 -2.13
CA THR A 39 -12.40 8.63 -1.31
C THR A 39 -12.73 8.76 0.18
N ALA A 40 -12.55 7.68 0.93
CA ALA A 40 -12.51 7.73 2.39
C ALA A 40 -11.09 8.11 2.85
N VAL A 41 -10.99 9.00 3.82
CA VAL A 41 -9.73 9.47 4.37
C VAL A 41 -9.74 9.29 5.89
N LEU A 42 -8.72 8.64 6.43
CA LEU A 42 -8.43 8.56 7.86
C LEU A 42 -7.16 9.34 8.14
N GLN A 43 -7.21 10.28 9.08
CA GLN A 43 -6.04 10.93 9.63
C GLN A 43 -5.87 10.53 11.09
N ALA A 44 -4.66 10.16 11.49
CA ALA A 44 -4.31 9.88 12.87
C ALA A 44 -3.03 10.63 13.25
N ARG A 45 -3.03 11.31 14.40
CA ARG A 45 -1.86 11.96 14.98
C ARG A 45 -1.76 11.66 16.47
N LYS A 46 -0.57 11.74 17.05
CA LYS A 46 -0.42 11.62 18.50
C LYS A 46 -0.93 12.88 19.20
N SER A 47 -1.84 12.76 20.16
CA SER A 47 -2.46 13.87 20.92
C SER A 47 -1.41 14.68 21.69
N ASN A 48 -0.36 13.99 22.18
CA ASN A 48 0.69 14.56 23.02
C ASN A 48 1.93 15.07 22.23
N THR A 49 1.93 14.99 20.90
CA THR A 49 2.96 15.68 20.09
C THR A 49 2.67 17.18 20.05
N LEU A 50 3.18 17.87 21.06
CA LEU A 50 3.57 19.28 21.10
C LEU A 50 2.84 20.17 20.08
N ARG A 51 1.74 20.78 20.53
CA ARG A 51 0.95 21.76 19.77
C ARG A 51 1.73 23.02 19.35
N ASP A 52 2.95 23.25 19.84
CA ASP A 52 3.47 24.63 19.93
C ASP A 52 4.89 24.90 19.39
N LEU A 53 5.66 23.93 18.84
CA LEU A 53 7.06 24.21 18.46
C LEU A 53 7.34 24.38 16.96
N THR A 54 6.53 23.82 16.05
CA THR A 54 6.81 23.89 14.60
C THR A 54 5.66 24.37 13.73
N GLY A 55 4.45 24.55 14.29
CA GLY A 55 3.24 24.92 13.51
C GLY A 55 2.81 23.88 12.46
N LEU A 56 3.47 22.72 12.40
CA LEU A 56 3.25 21.66 11.43
C LEU A 56 2.85 20.39 12.19
N SER A 57 1.56 20.24 12.46
CA SER A 57 0.98 19.01 13.00
C SER A 57 1.06 17.90 11.95
N ALA A 58 2.03 16.99 12.09
CA ALA A 58 2.14 15.80 11.25
C ALA A 58 1.06 14.77 11.61
N ALA A 59 0.45 14.15 10.61
CA ALA A 59 -0.57 13.13 10.77
C ALA A 59 -0.42 12.03 9.73
N LEU A 60 -0.49 10.77 10.17
CA LEU A 60 -0.62 9.65 9.27
C LEU A 60 -1.96 9.79 8.56
N THR A 61 -1.93 9.83 7.25
CA THR A 61 -3.12 9.92 6.40
C THR A 61 -3.22 8.67 5.55
N ILE A 62 -4.38 8.04 5.59
CA ILE A 62 -4.76 6.88 4.80
C ILE A 62 -5.92 7.32 3.93
N LYS A 63 -5.81 7.13 2.62
CA LYS A 63 -6.88 7.36 1.65
C LYS A 63 -7.24 6.06 1.00
N ILE A 64 -8.53 5.76 0.94
CA ILE A 64 -9.08 4.58 0.28
C ILE A 64 -10.03 5.09 -0.79
N THR A 65 -9.65 4.95 -2.04
CA THR A 65 -10.41 5.40 -3.21
C THR A 65 -10.86 4.16 -3.98
N PRO A 66 -12.17 3.89 -4.05
CA PRO A 66 -12.68 2.89 -4.98
C PRO A 66 -12.50 3.41 -6.41
N GLU A 67 -11.90 2.60 -7.27
CA GLU A 67 -11.66 2.89 -8.69
C GLU A 67 -12.35 1.82 -9.55
N HIS A 68 -12.53 2.08 -10.84
CA HIS A 68 -13.14 1.10 -11.74
C HIS A 68 -12.26 -0.16 -11.83
N GLY A 69 -12.77 -1.26 -11.28
CA GLY A 69 -12.08 -2.55 -11.28
C GLY A 69 -11.09 -2.74 -10.14
N GLY A 70 -11.20 -2.01 -9.03
CA GLY A 70 -10.38 -2.23 -7.84
C GLY A 70 -10.43 -1.12 -6.80
N THR A 71 -9.53 -1.18 -5.82
CA THR A 71 -9.42 -0.16 -4.77
C THR A 71 -8.00 0.40 -4.73
N ARG A 72 -7.85 1.72 -4.73
CA ARG A 72 -6.57 2.40 -4.47
C ARG A 72 -6.47 2.78 -3.01
N VAL A 73 -5.33 2.49 -2.41
CA VAL A 73 -4.98 2.91 -1.05
C VAL A 73 -3.71 3.76 -1.10
N GLU A 74 -3.78 4.98 -0.59
CA GLU A 74 -2.62 5.84 -0.39
C GLU A 74 -2.38 6.03 1.10
N MET A 75 -1.14 5.89 1.56
CA MET A 75 -0.80 6.11 2.96
C MET A 75 0.48 6.92 3.13
N GLY A 76 0.49 7.86 4.06
CA GLY A 76 1.71 8.51 4.50
C GLY A 76 1.48 9.73 5.36
N MET A 77 2.58 10.35 5.77
CA MET A 77 2.54 11.50 6.67
C MET A 77 2.15 12.77 5.90
N GLN A 78 1.10 13.44 6.36
CA GLN A 78 0.63 14.71 5.82
C GLN A 78 0.34 15.71 6.94
N LYS A 79 0.03 16.95 6.59
CA LYS A 79 -0.45 17.94 7.55
C LYS A 79 -1.81 17.49 8.11
N TRP A 80 -1.97 17.59 9.42
CA TRP A 80 -3.26 17.45 10.09
C TRP A 80 -4.20 18.58 9.65
N PHE A 81 -5.44 18.22 9.31
CA PHE A 81 -6.47 19.19 8.98
C PHE A 81 -7.48 19.30 10.12
N ASP A 82 -7.77 20.53 10.54
CA ASP A 82 -8.81 20.79 11.54
C ASP A 82 -10.21 20.77 10.91
N LYS A 83 -11.19 20.31 11.69
CA LYS A 83 -12.59 20.08 11.28
C LYS A 83 -13.32 21.32 10.71
N ALA A 84 -12.76 22.52 10.86
CA ALA A 84 -13.34 23.79 10.42
C ALA A 84 -13.05 24.16 8.95
N ALA A 85 -12.23 23.38 8.22
CA ALA A 85 -11.71 23.75 6.90
C ALA A 85 -12.22 22.85 5.75
N VAL A 86 -13.52 22.52 5.75
CA VAL A 86 -14.12 21.55 4.81
C VAL A 86 -13.91 21.92 3.32
N ALA A 87 -13.87 23.22 2.98
CA ALA A 87 -13.63 23.67 1.60
C ALA A 87 -12.17 23.44 1.14
N ALA A 88 -11.18 23.53 2.03
CA ALA A 88 -9.78 23.32 1.70
C ALA A 88 -9.43 21.83 1.58
N VAL A 89 -10.08 20.98 2.37
CA VAL A 89 -9.90 19.52 2.40
C VAL A 89 -10.05 18.89 1.01
N ALA A 90 -11.08 19.27 0.24
CA ALA A 90 -11.32 18.72 -1.10
C ALA A 90 -10.23 19.09 -2.13
N VAL A 91 -9.68 20.30 -2.05
CA VAL A 91 -8.63 20.80 -2.95
C VAL A 91 -7.26 20.22 -2.59
N PHE A 92 -6.97 20.07 -1.29
CA PHE A 92 -5.69 19.54 -0.83
C PHE A 92 -5.53 18.03 -1.07
N PHE A 93 -6.61 17.25 -0.97
CA PHE A 93 -6.53 15.79 -1.16
C PHE A 93 -6.48 15.35 -2.63
N SER A 94 -6.97 16.19 -3.55
CA SER A 94 -6.92 15.95 -5.00
C SER A 94 -5.60 16.40 -5.65
N ALA A 95 -4.87 17.36 -5.05
CA ALA A 95 -3.70 17.99 -5.67
C ALA A 95 -2.32 17.41 -5.28
N GLY A 96 -2.24 16.33 -4.50
CA GLY A 96 -0.98 15.63 -4.25
C GLY A 96 0.12 16.46 -3.55
N LEU A 97 -0.22 17.51 -2.80
CA LEU A 97 0.77 18.39 -2.19
C LEU A 97 1.47 17.72 -1.00
N LEU A 98 2.63 17.13 -1.28
CA LEU A 98 3.52 16.49 -0.32
C LEU A 98 4.47 17.53 0.28
N LEU A 99 4.09 18.09 1.43
CA LEU A 99 5.08 18.74 2.30
C LEU A 99 5.81 17.64 3.07
N ALA A 100 7.06 17.39 2.70
CA ALA A 100 7.96 16.51 3.43
C ALA A 100 8.10 17.03 4.86
N LEU A 101 7.44 16.35 5.80
CA LEU A 101 7.53 16.67 7.21
C LEU A 101 8.91 16.24 7.73
N PRO A 102 9.58 17.06 8.56
CA PRO A 102 10.86 16.69 9.14
C PRO A 102 10.70 15.45 10.02
N ALA A 103 11.58 14.47 9.79
CA ALA A 103 11.59 13.19 10.46
C ALA A 103 11.94 13.35 11.94
N LEU A 104 10.92 13.40 12.80
CA LEU A 104 11.08 13.15 14.23
C LEU A 104 10.49 11.79 14.55
N GLY A 105 11.34 10.84 14.94
CA GLY A 105 10.92 9.53 15.44
C GLY A 105 10.57 8.50 14.36
N ALA A 106 11.48 8.28 13.40
CA ALA A 106 11.35 7.28 12.34
C ALA A 106 10.79 5.92 12.81
N TYR A 107 11.18 5.45 14.00
CA TYR A 107 10.79 4.14 14.51
C TYR A 107 9.28 3.97 14.78
N TRP A 108 8.65 4.96 15.42
CA TRP A 108 7.23 4.87 15.76
C TRP A 108 6.36 5.06 14.51
N GLN A 109 6.78 5.96 13.62
CA GLN A 109 6.14 6.22 12.34
C GLN A 109 6.17 5.00 11.40
N TYR A 110 7.29 4.27 11.33
CA TYR A 110 7.39 3.08 10.48
C TYR A 110 6.50 1.94 10.98
N ARG A 111 6.48 1.66 12.29
CA ARG A 111 5.65 0.58 12.87
C ARG A 111 4.17 0.76 12.62
N VAL A 112 3.65 1.95 12.90
CA VAL A 112 2.22 2.23 12.74
C VAL A 112 1.77 2.24 11.28
N THR A 113 2.64 2.71 10.38
CA THR A 113 2.40 2.61 8.94
C THR A 113 2.38 1.14 8.50
N GLU A 114 3.26 0.30 9.04
CA GLU A 114 3.32 -1.13 8.74
C GLU A 114 2.09 -1.88 9.28
N ASP A 115 1.65 -1.59 10.51
CA ASP A 115 0.48 -2.20 11.12
C ASP A 115 -0.80 -1.80 10.39
N ALA A 116 -0.92 -0.53 9.98
CA ALA A 116 -2.02 -0.09 9.13
C ALA A 116 -2.04 -0.80 7.77
N TRP A 117 -0.88 -1.00 7.14
CA TRP A 117 -0.79 -1.77 5.90
C TRP A 117 -1.25 -3.22 6.09
N LYS A 118 -0.82 -3.87 7.17
CA LYS A 118 -1.23 -5.25 7.49
C LYS A 118 -2.74 -5.39 7.63
N ILE A 119 -3.40 -4.46 8.33
CA ILE A 119 -4.87 -4.47 8.48
C ILE A 119 -5.55 -4.37 7.11
N ILE A 120 -5.09 -3.44 6.26
CA ILE A 120 -5.67 -3.23 4.92
C ILE A 120 -5.46 -4.47 4.04
N GLU A 121 -4.25 -5.03 4.05
CA GLU A 121 -3.91 -6.21 3.26
C GLU A 121 -4.64 -7.47 3.74
N ASP A 122 -4.77 -7.65 5.06
CA ASP A 122 -5.51 -8.77 5.64
C ASP A 122 -7.01 -8.68 5.27
N HIS A 123 -7.60 -7.50 5.38
CA HIS A 123 -8.98 -7.29 4.98
C HIS A 123 -9.18 -7.55 3.48
N ILE A 124 -8.27 -7.07 2.63
CA ILE A 124 -8.29 -7.31 1.19
C ILE A 124 -8.13 -8.80 0.89
N ALA A 125 -7.23 -9.50 1.57
CA ALA A 125 -7.00 -10.92 1.41
C ALA A 125 -8.25 -11.73 1.79
N HIS A 126 -8.90 -11.40 2.90
CA HIS A 126 -10.14 -12.05 3.34
C HIS A 126 -11.27 -11.86 2.33
N ARG A 127 -11.42 -10.65 1.76
CA ARG A 127 -12.45 -10.37 0.73
C ARG A 127 -12.11 -10.98 -0.62
N ALA A 128 -10.84 -11.11 -0.96
CA ALA A 128 -10.35 -11.73 -2.19
C ALA A 128 -10.28 -13.28 -2.11
N GLY A 129 -10.74 -13.90 -1.02
CA GLY A 129 -10.73 -15.36 -0.87
C GLY A 129 -9.33 -15.96 -0.59
N GLY A 130 -8.44 -15.20 0.03
CA GLY A 130 -7.09 -15.63 0.43
C GLY A 130 -6.00 -15.36 -0.62
N TYR A 131 -6.32 -14.69 -1.74
CA TYR A 131 -5.37 -14.36 -2.78
C TYR A 131 -5.07 -12.85 -2.79
N VAL A 132 -3.87 -12.46 -2.34
CA VAL A 132 -3.25 -11.18 -2.72
C VAL A 132 -2.37 -11.48 -3.94
N PRO A 133 -2.78 -11.13 -5.17
CA PRO A 133 -1.96 -11.41 -6.33
C PRO A 133 -0.60 -10.70 -6.19
N PRO A 134 0.54 -11.38 -6.47
CA PRO A 134 1.63 -10.68 -7.13
C PRO A 134 1.04 -10.18 -8.47
N MET A 135 0.92 -8.86 -8.62
CA MET A 135 0.14 -8.24 -9.69
C MET A 135 0.47 -8.81 -11.09
N PRO A 136 -0.49 -9.36 -11.85
CA PRO A 136 -0.34 -9.44 -13.28
C PRO A 136 -0.31 -8.02 -13.85
N GLY A 137 0.75 -7.69 -14.59
CA GLY A 137 0.88 -6.41 -15.29
C GLY A 137 1.60 -5.28 -14.53
N ARG A 138 2.31 -5.55 -13.42
CA ARG A 138 3.26 -4.59 -12.82
C ARG A 138 4.56 -5.26 -12.36
N CYS A 139 5.65 -4.51 -12.47
CA CYS A 139 6.99 -4.94 -12.06
C CYS A 139 7.11 -4.97 -10.53
N GLY A 140 7.42 -6.13 -9.95
CA GLY A 140 7.65 -6.27 -8.51
C GLY A 140 8.91 -5.55 -7.98
N THR A 141 9.81 -5.11 -8.86
CA THR A 141 11.04 -4.39 -8.48
C THR A 141 10.86 -2.87 -8.45
N CYS A 142 10.07 -2.29 -9.35
CA CYS A 142 9.94 -0.83 -9.50
C CYS A 142 8.49 -0.31 -9.57
N GLY A 143 7.48 -1.18 -9.59
CA GLY A 143 6.06 -0.81 -9.65
C GLY A 143 5.55 -0.34 -11.02
N ALA A 144 6.42 -0.23 -12.03
CA ALA A 144 6.04 0.14 -13.39
C ALA A 144 5.07 -0.86 -14.01
N ALA A 145 4.22 -0.41 -14.93
CA ALA A 145 3.36 -1.31 -15.68
C ALA A 145 4.22 -2.31 -16.49
N ALA A 146 4.01 -3.59 -16.23
CA ALA A 146 4.54 -4.68 -17.02
C ALA A 146 3.54 -5.02 -18.12
N GLY A 147 4.03 -5.25 -19.34
CA GLY A 147 3.19 -5.85 -20.36
C GLY A 147 2.82 -7.28 -19.93
N ALA A 148 1.62 -7.73 -20.25
CA ALA A 148 1.15 -9.08 -19.89
C ALA A 148 2.12 -10.19 -20.36
N ASP A 149 2.91 -9.93 -21.41
CA ASP A 149 3.89 -10.85 -22.00
C ASP A 149 5.34 -10.31 -21.98
N SER A 150 5.63 -9.23 -21.25
CA SER A 150 6.99 -8.68 -21.23
C SER A 150 7.92 -9.51 -20.35
N ALA A 151 8.97 -10.10 -20.93
CA ALA A 151 9.99 -10.84 -20.17
C ALA A 151 10.80 -9.94 -19.22
N TYR A 152 10.94 -8.66 -19.55
CA TYR A 152 11.65 -7.67 -18.74
C TYR A 152 10.84 -6.38 -18.59
N CYS A 153 11.03 -5.70 -17.46
CA CYS A 153 10.45 -4.39 -17.19
C CYS A 153 11.13 -3.32 -18.06
N SER A 154 10.35 -2.63 -18.88
CA SER A 154 10.83 -1.53 -19.74
C SER A 154 11.34 -0.31 -18.97
N THR A 155 11.00 -0.17 -17.69
CA THR A 155 11.42 0.98 -16.87
C THR A 155 12.70 0.72 -16.07
N CYS A 156 12.88 -0.47 -15.49
CA CYS A 156 14.02 -0.75 -14.61
C CYS A 156 14.86 -1.96 -15.01
N GLY A 157 14.49 -2.69 -16.07
CA GLY A 157 15.21 -3.87 -16.55
C GLY A 157 15.03 -5.13 -15.71
N ALA A 158 14.15 -5.14 -14.71
CA ALA A 158 13.89 -6.33 -13.91
C ALA A 158 13.26 -7.45 -14.76
N ASP A 159 13.69 -8.69 -14.56
CA ASP A 159 13.08 -9.86 -15.18
C ASP A 159 11.72 -10.14 -14.53
N LEU A 160 10.70 -10.29 -15.36
CA LEU A 160 9.30 -10.44 -14.98
C LEU A 160 8.77 -11.87 -15.19
N GLN A 161 9.60 -12.78 -15.70
CA GLN A 161 9.16 -14.15 -15.93
C GLN A 161 8.99 -14.89 -14.61
N VAL A 162 7.80 -15.47 -14.40
CA VAL A 162 7.53 -16.34 -13.25
C VAL A 162 8.32 -17.64 -13.46
N GLY A 163 9.50 -17.70 -12.85
CA GLY A 163 10.37 -18.86 -12.97
C GLY A 163 9.85 -20.06 -12.21
N ARG A 164 10.02 -21.25 -12.77
CA ARG A 164 9.70 -22.52 -12.11
C ARG A 164 10.80 -22.87 -11.11
N THR A 165 10.49 -23.07 -9.84
CA THR A 165 11.47 -23.52 -8.87
C THR A 165 11.77 -25.02 -9.05
N CYS A 166 13.05 -25.41 -9.07
CA CYS A 166 13.44 -26.80 -9.12
C CYS A 166 13.23 -27.48 -7.75
N ASP A 167 12.36 -28.50 -7.68
CA ASP A 167 12.04 -29.22 -6.44
C ASP A 167 13.25 -29.96 -5.82
N SER A 168 14.28 -30.24 -6.62
CA SER A 168 15.44 -30.98 -6.16
C SER A 168 16.57 -30.12 -5.58
N CYS A 169 16.66 -28.84 -5.95
CA CYS A 169 17.77 -27.98 -5.51
C CYS A 169 17.37 -26.53 -5.20
N GLY A 170 16.09 -26.18 -5.34
CA GLY A 170 15.57 -24.84 -5.07
C GLY A 170 15.94 -23.78 -6.11
N ASN A 171 16.63 -24.14 -7.20
CA ASN A 171 17.02 -23.14 -8.20
C ASN A 171 15.84 -22.72 -9.08
N VAL A 172 15.58 -21.42 -9.15
CA VAL A 172 14.55 -20.84 -10.02
C VAL A 172 14.98 -20.93 -11.49
N GLN A 173 14.15 -21.56 -12.31
CA GLN A 173 14.33 -21.78 -13.73
C GLN A 173 13.54 -20.72 -14.50
N ARG A 174 14.24 -19.84 -15.22
CA ARG A 174 13.62 -18.74 -15.94
C ARG A 174 13.09 -19.13 -17.32
N ASP A 175 13.65 -20.18 -17.93
CA ASP A 175 13.19 -20.70 -19.20
C ASP A 175 11.97 -21.62 -19.00
N PRO A 176 10.77 -21.22 -19.48
CA PRO A 176 9.57 -22.03 -19.34
C PRO A 176 9.60 -23.33 -20.19
N SER A 177 10.49 -23.43 -21.17
CA SER A 177 10.68 -24.62 -22.01
C SER A 177 11.73 -25.61 -21.47
N ALA A 178 12.42 -25.26 -20.37
CA ALA A 178 13.47 -26.08 -19.80
C ALA A 178 12.92 -27.40 -19.25
N ARG A 179 13.36 -28.53 -19.84
CA ARG A 179 13.04 -29.88 -19.37
C ARG A 179 13.93 -30.36 -18.21
N PHE A 180 15.11 -29.75 -18.06
CA PHE A 180 16.10 -30.09 -17.04
C PHE A 180 16.61 -28.84 -16.33
N CYS A 181 16.89 -28.98 -15.03
CA CYS A 181 17.41 -27.89 -14.21
C CYS A 181 18.81 -27.48 -14.66
N ASN A 182 19.00 -26.21 -15.01
CA ASN A 182 20.30 -25.66 -15.44
C ASN A 182 21.38 -25.62 -14.34
N ARG A 183 21.04 -25.94 -13.09
CA ARG A 183 21.97 -25.98 -11.96
C ARG A 183 22.33 -27.39 -11.50
N CYS A 184 21.35 -28.29 -11.39
CA CYS A 184 21.57 -29.62 -10.83
C CYS A 184 21.31 -30.77 -11.83
N GLY A 185 20.91 -30.47 -13.06
CA GLY A 185 20.69 -31.45 -14.12
C GLY A 185 19.46 -32.37 -13.95
N LYS A 186 18.74 -32.27 -12.83
CA LYS A 186 17.55 -33.08 -12.59
C LYS A 186 16.35 -32.60 -13.42
N PRO A 187 15.45 -33.51 -13.82
CA PRO A 187 14.27 -33.16 -14.60
C PRO A 187 13.37 -32.21 -13.81
N LEU A 188 12.89 -31.18 -14.48
CA LEU A 188 11.84 -30.29 -13.96
C LEU A 188 10.53 -30.93 -14.44
N GLY A 189 9.80 -31.61 -13.53
CA GLY A 189 8.71 -32.55 -13.82
C GLY A 189 7.84 -32.26 -15.06
N GLY A 190 7.55 -33.33 -15.82
CA GLY A 190 6.88 -33.29 -17.13
C GLY A 190 5.40 -32.97 -17.14
#